data_AF-A0A352LZ93-F1
#
_entry.id   AF-A0A352LZ93-F1
#
_cell.length_a   1.000
_cell.length_b   1.000
_cell.length_c   1.000
_cell.angle_alpha   90.00
_cell.angle_beta   90.00
_cell.angle_gamma   90.00
#
_symmetry.space_group_name_H-M   'P 1'
#
loop_
_entity.id
_entity.type
_entity.pdbx_description
1 polymer ?
#
loop_
_entity_poly.entity_id
_entity_poly.type
_entity_poly.pdbx_seq_one_letter_code
_entity_poly.pdbx_strand_id
1 'polypeptide(L)'
;MNILLIYFSATGSTKYFAETMGKLISGRGHRCELFDVEKHFNLSDIWWSNPVIPRYIEEAEHRLPLGIKLREAALNNNNVEYSSVKKAFENMERYLSNFDLIGFGSPVYFFEPPAVFSSFINSFPAQSGRKVFTFGTHMEGPVWFSENIKKLLAARGFEVIGHTDSHIIHSEMVPFFPKFLVGEGLQKRYLRYRRPKIARGIERFLDSLNIVKGAAADGITPAAFRPAPLIDRTVGGLVEKGLYATMRYYLGSRVLKDKCTKCGLCAEKCPMKLIAMDPSNGYPIRTSHCMYCLRCLNICPSEAISYAPLADNKARFKGFDKLV
;
A
#
# COMPACT_ATOMS: atom_id res chain seq x y z
N MET A 1 26.97 -3.50 -4.09
CA MET A 1 25.72 -3.69 -4.83
C MET A 1 24.98 -2.38 -4.99
N ASN A 2 24.26 -2.23 -6.10
CA ASN A 2 23.26 -1.22 -6.35
C ASN A 2 21.88 -1.83 -6.06
N ILE A 3 21.15 -1.27 -5.10
CA ILE A 3 19.86 -1.78 -4.64
C ILE A 3 18.78 -0.72 -4.90
N LEU A 4 17.65 -1.13 -5.46
CA LEU A 4 16.48 -0.27 -5.68
C LEU A 4 15.35 -0.67 -4.74
N LEU A 5 14.77 0.28 -4.01
CA LEU A 5 13.54 0.07 -3.24
C LEU A 5 12.37 0.76 -3.93
N ILE A 6 11.54 -0.02 -4.62
CA ILE A 6 10.31 0.44 -5.26
C ILE A 6 9.17 0.33 -4.26
N TYR A 7 8.41 1.39 -4.03
CA TYR A 7 7.31 1.33 -3.08
C TYR A 7 6.13 2.23 -3.43
N PHE A 8 4.96 1.84 -2.92
CA PHE A 8 3.76 2.66 -2.78
C PHE A 8 3.51 2.93 -1.29
N SER A 9 3.02 4.11 -0.92
CA SER A 9 2.94 4.49 0.51
C SER A 9 1.60 5.03 0.96
N ALA A 10 0.82 5.68 0.11
CA ALA A 10 -0.45 6.35 0.44
C ALA A 10 -0.36 7.37 1.59
N THR A 11 -0.21 6.90 2.83
CA THR A 11 -0.26 7.66 4.07
C THR A 11 1.11 7.87 4.72
N GLY A 12 2.20 7.38 4.10
CA GLY A 12 3.57 7.70 4.49
C GLY A 12 4.28 6.62 5.31
N SER A 13 3.56 5.61 5.82
CA SER A 13 4.15 4.55 6.66
C SER A 13 5.19 3.70 5.90
N THR A 14 4.87 3.28 4.68
CA THR A 14 5.79 2.49 3.86
C THR A 14 6.95 3.32 3.35
N LYS A 15 6.75 4.61 3.09
CA LYS A 15 7.83 5.57 2.81
C LYS A 15 8.84 5.60 3.96
N TYR A 16 8.38 5.77 5.21
CA TYR A 16 9.28 5.74 6.37
C TYR A 16 10.04 4.41 6.50
N PHE A 17 9.36 3.29 6.24
CA PHE A 17 10.00 1.97 6.23
C PHE A 17 11.09 1.88 5.14
N ALA A 18 10.77 2.29 3.91
CA ALA A 18 11.70 2.29 2.77
C ALA A 18 12.90 3.22 3.02
N GLU A 19 12.69 4.42 3.56
CA GLU A 19 13.77 5.35 3.93
C GLU A 19 14.66 4.78 5.03
N THR A 20 14.08 4.12 6.03
CA THR A 20 14.83 3.47 7.10
C THR A 20 15.67 2.31 6.54
N MET A 21 15.08 1.49 5.67
CA MET A 21 15.79 0.41 4.99
C MET A 21 16.90 0.92 4.08
N GLY A 22 16.64 1.97 3.29
CA GLY A 22 17.66 2.57 2.44
C GLY A 22 18.85 3.11 3.23
N LYS A 23 18.61 3.78 4.37
CA LYS A 23 19.69 4.21 5.29
C LYS A 23 20.50 3.04 5.83
N LEU A 24 19.83 1.95 6.22
CA LEU A 24 20.47 0.75 6.75
C LEU A 24 21.26 -0.02 5.69
N ILE A 25 20.81 -0.01 4.43
CA ILE A 25 21.55 -0.56 3.28
C ILE A 25 22.77 0.31 2.97
N SER A 26 22.61 1.63 2.92
CA SER A 26 23.72 2.57 2.70
C SER A 26 24.77 2.51 3.81
N GLY A 27 24.35 2.36 5.07
CA GLY A 27 25.25 2.16 6.20
C GLY A 27 26.08 0.88 6.13
N ARG A 28 25.64 -0.12 5.34
CA ARG A 28 26.39 -1.34 5.02
C ARG A 28 27.32 -1.17 3.81
N GLY A 29 27.44 0.03 3.23
CA GLY A 29 28.33 0.31 2.10
C GLY A 29 27.78 -0.10 0.73
N HIS A 30 26.46 -0.24 0.59
CA HIS A 30 25.80 -0.47 -0.69
C HIS A 30 25.13 0.81 -1.18
N ARG A 31 25.02 1.01 -2.50
CA ARG A 31 24.20 2.10 -3.04
C ARG A 31 22.74 1.68 -2.94
N CYS A 32 21.90 2.53 -2.35
CA CYS A 32 20.46 2.30 -2.29
C CYS A 32 19.70 3.49 -2.88
N GLU A 33 18.80 3.21 -3.82
CA GLU A 33 17.90 4.18 -4.41
C GLU A 33 16.45 3.92 -3.98
N LEU A 34 15.68 4.99 -3.78
CA LEU A 34 14.27 4.93 -3.39
C LEU A 34 13.40 5.37 -4.56
N PHE A 35 12.47 4.52 -4.98
CA PHE A 35 11.56 4.78 -6.08
C PHE A 35 10.11 4.78 -5.58
N ASP A 36 9.58 5.99 -5.38
CA ASP A 36 8.17 6.19 -5.00
C ASP A 36 7.31 6.13 -6.26
N VAL A 37 6.53 5.06 -6.44
CA VAL A 37 5.74 4.86 -7.66
C VAL A 37 4.78 6.02 -7.93
N GLU A 38 4.33 6.72 -6.89
CA GLU A 38 3.39 7.83 -7.00
C GLU A 38 4.03 9.10 -7.57
N LYS A 39 5.36 9.21 -7.51
CA LYS A 39 6.11 10.35 -8.06
C LYS A 39 6.48 10.17 -9.53
N HIS A 40 6.55 8.93 -9.99
CA HIS A 40 7.02 8.58 -11.32
C HIS A 40 5.90 8.17 -12.27
N PHE A 41 4.74 7.78 -11.74
CA PHE A 41 3.62 7.31 -12.55
C PHE A 41 2.29 7.91 -12.12
N ASN A 42 1.40 8.09 -13.11
CA ASN A 42 -0.02 8.27 -12.83
C ASN A 42 -0.62 6.90 -12.47
N LEU A 43 -0.84 6.67 -11.17
CA LEU A 43 -1.37 5.40 -10.67
C LEU A 43 -2.76 5.06 -11.20
N SER A 44 -3.57 6.06 -11.52
CA SER A 44 -4.88 5.84 -12.12
C SER A 44 -4.72 5.23 -13.51
N ASP A 45 -3.84 5.79 -14.33
CA ASP A 45 -3.59 5.28 -15.68
C ASP A 45 -3.01 3.87 -15.63
N ILE A 46 -2.06 3.60 -14.72
CA ILE A 46 -1.53 2.24 -14.52
C ILE A 46 -2.66 1.28 -14.16
N TRP A 47 -3.45 1.62 -13.14
CA TRP A 47 -4.49 0.75 -12.65
C TRP A 47 -5.55 0.48 -13.71
N TRP A 48 -6.00 1.50 -14.45
CA TRP A 48 -6.97 1.33 -15.52
C TRP A 48 -6.42 0.64 -16.78
N SER A 49 -5.10 0.69 -17.01
CA SER A 49 -4.46 -0.02 -18.12
C SER A 49 -4.35 -1.52 -17.88
N ASN A 50 -4.21 -1.94 -16.63
CA ASN A 50 -3.99 -3.35 -16.28
C ASN A 50 -4.56 -3.67 -14.89
N PRO A 51 -5.89 -3.61 -14.73
CA PRO A 51 -6.53 -3.57 -13.43
C PRO A 51 -6.42 -4.90 -12.70
N VAL A 52 -5.77 -4.84 -11.54
CA VAL A 52 -5.88 -5.85 -10.50
C VAL A 52 -6.91 -5.38 -9.48
N ILE A 53 -7.98 -6.14 -9.34
CA ILE A 53 -9.08 -5.88 -8.40
C ILE A 53 -8.96 -6.91 -7.26
N PRO A 54 -8.50 -6.51 -6.06
CA PRO A 54 -8.46 -7.42 -4.90
C PRO A 54 -9.83 -7.98 -4.54
N ARG A 55 -9.84 -9.21 -4.00
CA ARG A 55 -11.06 -9.96 -3.67
C ARG A 55 -12.04 -9.17 -2.79
N TYR A 56 -11.53 -8.40 -1.82
CA TYR A 56 -12.39 -7.59 -0.95
C TYR A 56 -13.14 -6.48 -1.66
N ILE A 57 -12.59 -5.94 -2.76
CA ILE A 57 -13.26 -4.93 -3.56
C ILE A 57 -14.41 -5.59 -4.33
N GLU A 58 -14.16 -6.74 -4.95
CA GLU A 58 -15.18 -7.53 -5.65
C GLU A 58 -16.30 -7.97 -4.68
N GLU A 59 -15.94 -8.50 -3.51
CA GLU A 59 -16.92 -8.88 -2.48
C GLU A 59 -17.75 -7.69 -2.01
N ALA A 60 -17.13 -6.52 -1.82
CA ALA A 60 -17.86 -5.32 -1.42
C ALA A 60 -18.82 -4.84 -2.52
N GLU A 61 -18.40 -4.87 -3.77
CA GLU A 61 -19.22 -4.52 -4.95
C GLU A 61 -20.41 -5.48 -5.13
N HIS A 62 -20.19 -6.79 -4.97
CA HIS A 62 -21.28 -7.78 -5.04
C HIS A 62 -22.33 -7.58 -3.94
N ARG A 63 -21.92 -7.15 -2.74
CA ARG A 63 -22.82 -6.96 -1.59
C ARG A 63 -23.54 -5.62 -1.62
N LEU A 64 -22.86 -4.56 -2.03
CA LEU A 64 -23.40 -3.21 -2.14
C LEU A 64 -22.97 -2.59 -3.47
N PRO A 65 -23.74 -2.79 -4.55
CA PRO A 65 -23.44 -2.16 -5.82
C PRO A 65 -23.40 -0.63 -5.67
N LEU A 66 -22.28 -0.03 -6.05
CA LEU A 66 -22.17 1.42 -6.25
C LEU A 66 -22.37 1.73 -7.74
N GLY A 67 -22.08 2.98 -8.14
CA GLY A 67 -22.28 3.44 -9.51
C GLY A 67 -21.53 2.58 -10.54
N ILE A 68 -20.20 2.74 -10.60
CA ILE A 68 -19.37 2.04 -11.57
C ILE A 68 -19.04 0.65 -11.03
N LYS A 69 -19.36 -0.40 -11.81
CA LYS A 69 -18.86 -1.74 -11.56
C LYS A 69 -17.45 -1.88 -12.10
N LEU A 70 -16.46 -2.09 -11.25
CA LEU A 70 -15.05 -2.00 -11.65
C LEU A 70 -14.66 -3.06 -12.67
N ARG A 71 -15.17 -4.28 -12.52
CA ARG A 71 -14.82 -5.37 -13.45
C ARG A 71 -15.37 -5.12 -14.85
N GLU A 72 -16.61 -4.65 -14.94
CA GLU A 72 -17.23 -4.27 -16.21
C GLU A 72 -16.53 -3.05 -16.82
N ALA A 73 -16.23 -2.03 -16.00
CA ALA A 73 -15.51 -0.86 -16.44
C ALA A 73 -14.10 -1.20 -16.95
N ALA A 74 -13.37 -2.06 -16.23
CA ALA A 74 -12.06 -2.57 -16.64
C ALA A 74 -12.11 -3.28 -18.00
N LEU A 75 -13.10 -4.16 -18.20
CA LEU A 75 -13.27 -4.88 -19.47
C LEU A 75 -13.65 -3.95 -20.63
N ASN A 76 -14.51 -2.97 -20.38
CA ASN A 76 -14.93 -2.00 -21.40
C ASN A 76 -13.82 -1.00 -21.75
N ASN A 77 -12.84 -0.83 -20.86
CA ASN A 77 -11.70 0.05 -21.07
C ASN A 77 -10.58 -0.59 -21.93
N ASN A 78 -10.77 -1.84 -22.38
CA ASN A 78 -9.82 -2.55 -23.25
C ASN A 78 -9.55 -1.86 -24.60
N ASN A 79 -10.39 -0.91 -25.01
CA ASN A 79 -10.21 -0.12 -26.25
C ASN A 79 -9.36 1.15 -26.05
N VAL A 80 -8.98 1.49 -24.81
CA VAL A 80 -8.13 2.65 -24.54
C VAL A 80 -6.67 2.20 -24.56
N GLU A 81 -5.93 2.65 -25.57
CA GLU A 81 -4.51 2.34 -25.68
C GLU A 81 -3.69 3.21 -24.70
N TYR A 82 -3.16 2.58 -23.65
CA TYR A 82 -2.26 3.22 -22.68
C TYR A 82 -0.80 3.19 -23.15
N SER A 83 -0.55 3.70 -24.35
CA SER A 83 0.78 3.68 -24.99
C SER A 83 1.88 4.36 -24.16
N SER A 84 1.51 5.44 -23.43
CA SER A 84 2.39 6.13 -22.49
C SER A 84 2.80 5.24 -21.30
N VAL A 85 1.87 4.45 -20.76
CA VAL A 85 2.14 3.49 -19.68
C VAL A 85 3.06 2.39 -20.19
N LYS A 86 2.76 1.80 -21.35
CA LYS A 86 3.61 0.76 -21.96
C LYS A 86 5.05 1.26 -22.15
N LYS A 87 5.23 2.44 -22.77
CA LYS A 87 6.54 3.06 -22.96
C LYS A 87 7.25 3.34 -21.64
N ALA A 88 6.52 3.73 -20.60
CA ALA A 88 7.09 3.95 -19.27
C ALA A 88 7.64 2.65 -18.66
N PHE A 89 6.96 1.52 -18.84
CA PHE A 89 7.46 0.22 -18.37
C PHE A 89 8.62 -0.34 -19.21
N GLU A 90 8.69 -0.03 -20.51
CA GLU A 90 9.86 -0.33 -21.34
C GLU A 90 11.11 0.45 -20.86
N ASN A 91 10.93 1.71 -20.47
CA ASN A 91 12.01 2.51 -19.87
C ASN A 91 12.37 2.01 -18.46
N MET A 92 11.36 1.60 -17.68
CA MET A 92 11.55 1.02 -16.35
C MET A 92 12.45 -0.23 -16.43
N GLU A 93 12.28 -1.08 -17.44
CA GLU A 93 13.12 -2.28 -17.59
C GLU A 93 14.61 -1.95 -17.78
N ARG A 94 14.91 -0.95 -18.62
CA ARG A 94 16.29 -0.45 -18.79
C ARG A 94 16.82 0.20 -17.53
N TYR A 95 15.95 0.80 -16.75
CA TYR A 95 16.33 1.39 -15.47
C TYR A 95 16.66 0.30 -14.44
N LEU A 96 15.86 -0.78 -14.39
CA LEU A 96 16.08 -1.93 -13.50
C LEU A 96 17.42 -2.63 -13.72
N SER A 97 17.96 -2.63 -14.96
CA SER A 97 19.24 -3.28 -15.25
C SER A 97 20.46 -2.64 -14.56
N ASN A 98 20.29 -1.46 -13.96
CA ASN A 98 21.34 -0.79 -13.20
C ASN A 98 21.46 -1.29 -11.75
N PHE A 99 20.55 -2.18 -11.33
CA PHE A 99 20.42 -2.65 -9.95
C PHE A 99 20.62 -4.16 -9.86
N ASP A 100 21.40 -4.57 -8.86
CA ASP A 100 21.70 -5.96 -8.57
C ASP A 100 20.54 -6.65 -7.82
N LEU A 101 19.77 -5.87 -7.05
CA LEU A 101 18.66 -6.35 -6.24
C LEU A 101 17.57 -5.28 -6.14
N ILE A 102 16.32 -5.73 -6.16
CA ILE A 102 15.15 -4.84 -6.08
C ILE A 102 14.26 -5.27 -4.90
N GLY A 103 13.87 -4.31 -4.07
CA GLY A 103 12.86 -4.47 -3.02
C GLY A 103 11.53 -3.87 -3.45
N PHE A 104 10.43 -4.61 -3.34
CA PHE A 104 9.07 -4.12 -3.60
C PHE A 104 8.29 -3.92 -2.31
N GLY A 105 7.81 -2.70 -2.07
CA GLY A 105 7.20 -2.30 -0.81
C GLY A 105 5.79 -1.73 -0.94
N SER A 106 4.86 -2.13 -0.08
CA SER A 106 3.56 -1.46 0.02
C SER A 106 2.93 -1.58 1.42
N PRO A 107 1.95 -0.72 1.75
CA PRO A 107 1.05 -1.01 2.85
C PRO A 107 0.20 -2.26 2.55
N VAL A 108 -0.32 -2.88 3.60
CA VAL A 108 -1.26 -4.00 3.50
C VAL A 108 -2.67 -3.46 3.70
N TYR A 109 -3.57 -3.70 2.75
CA TYR A 109 -4.98 -3.32 2.85
C TYR A 109 -5.83 -4.58 2.76
N PHE A 110 -6.55 -4.90 3.84
CA PHE A 110 -7.37 -6.12 3.94
C PHE A 110 -6.56 -7.37 3.58
N PHE A 111 -5.35 -7.48 4.15
CA PHE A 111 -4.40 -8.58 3.91
C PHE A 111 -3.87 -8.70 2.47
N GLU A 112 -4.17 -7.74 1.60
CA GLU A 112 -3.74 -7.73 0.19
C GLU A 112 -2.78 -6.57 -0.10
N PRO A 113 -1.95 -6.68 -1.16
CA PRO A 113 -1.27 -5.53 -1.72
C PRO A 113 -2.27 -4.52 -2.32
N PRO A 114 -1.97 -3.21 -2.33
CA PRO A 114 -2.88 -2.20 -2.84
C PRO A 114 -3.18 -2.43 -4.32
N ALA A 115 -4.42 -2.20 -4.76
CA ALA A 115 -4.86 -2.45 -6.13
C ALA A 115 -3.96 -1.76 -7.18
N VAL A 116 -3.60 -0.50 -6.93
CA VAL A 116 -2.71 0.29 -7.80
C VAL A 116 -1.30 -0.27 -7.86
N PHE A 117 -0.76 -0.77 -6.74
CA PHE A 117 0.59 -1.34 -6.69
C PHE A 117 0.63 -2.74 -7.29
N SER A 118 -0.44 -3.53 -7.11
CA SER A 118 -0.61 -4.82 -7.77
C SER A 118 -0.67 -4.67 -9.29
N SER A 119 -1.37 -3.64 -9.78
CA SER A 119 -1.45 -3.33 -11.21
C SER A 119 -0.14 -2.80 -11.77
N PHE A 120 0.59 -2.01 -10.96
CA PHE A 120 1.96 -1.62 -11.27
C PHE A 120 2.88 -2.84 -11.44
N ILE A 121 2.86 -3.79 -10.49
CA ILE A 121 3.63 -5.04 -10.61
C ILE A 121 3.18 -5.84 -11.85
N ASN A 122 1.88 -5.97 -12.07
CA ASN A 122 1.32 -6.72 -13.19
C ASN A 122 1.71 -6.12 -14.57
N SER A 123 2.11 -4.85 -14.60
CA SER A 123 2.47 -4.12 -15.83
C SER A 123 3.94 -4.25 -16.23
N PHE A 124 4.78 -4.89 -15.39
CA PHE A 124 6.15 -5.18 -15.81
C PHE A 124 6.18 -6.16 -16.99
N PRO A 125 7.09 -5.96 -17.97
CA PRO A 125 7.44 -6.99 -18.93
C PRO A 125 7.90 -8.27 -18.22
N ALA A 126 7.81 -9.41 -18.91
CA ALA A 126 8.31 -10.67 -18.39
C ALA A 126 9.81 -10.57 -18.05
N GLN A 127 10.17 -11.12 -16.89
CA GLN A 127 11.50 -11.12 -16.31
C GLN A 127 12.10 -12.52 -16.37
N SER A 128 13.43 -12.59 -16.34
CA SER A 128 14.17 -13.86 -16.40
C SER A 128 14.82 -14.20 -15.06
N GLY A 129 14.02 -14.52 -14.04
CA GLY A 129 14.51 -14.98 -12.74
C GLY A 129 15.24 -13.90 -11.93
N ARG A 130 14.98 -12.62 -12.20
CA ARG A 130 15.62 -11.51 -11.47
C ARG A 130 15.24 -11.61 -9.99
N LYS A 131 16.25 -11.69 -9.12
CA LYS A 131 16.07 -11.78 -7.67
C LYS A 131 15.49 -10.48 -7.10
N VAL A 132 14.46 -10.61 -6.28
CA VAL A 132 13.78 -9.50 -5.62
C VAL A 132 13.40 -9.88 -4.20
N PHE A 133 13.22 -8.89 -3.34
CA PHE A 133 12.56 -9.11 -2.05
C PHE A 133 11.35 -8.21 -1.91
N THR A 134 10.55 -8.45 -0.88
CA THR A 134 9.33 -7.69 -0.63
C THR A 134 9.31 -7.12 0.78
N PHE A 135 8.62 -6.01 0.96
CA PHE A 135 8.39 -5.46 2.29
C PHE A 135 7.00 -4.87 2.49
N GLY A 136 6.52 -4.91 3.74
CA GLY A 136 5.15 -4.55 4.09
C GLY A 136 5.02 -3.68 5.33
N THR A 137 3.98 -2.85 5.38
CA THR A 137 3.55 -2.20 6.61
C THR A 137 2.07 -2.47 6.85
N HIS A 138 1.71 -2.94 8.04
CA HIS A 138 0.35 -3.38 8.36
C HIS A 138 -0.02 -3.04 9.80
N MET A 139 -1.31 -3.15 10.14
CA MET A 139 -1.77 -3.09 11.53
C MET A 139 -2.24 -4.46 12.02
N GLU A 140 -3.11 -5.14 11.30
CA GLU A 140 -3.78 -6.37 11.74
C GLU A 140 -2.99 -7.65 11.39
N GLY A 141 -1.75 -7.51 10.93
CA GLY A 141 -0.94 -8.61 10.41
C GLY A 141 -0.91 -8.62 8.87
N PRO A 142 0.12 -9.22 8.26
CA PRO A 142 0.22 -9.30 6.81
C PRO A 142 -0.68 -10.41 6.24
N VAL A 143 -0.97 -11.47 7.02
CA VAL A 143 -1.76 -12.67 6.69
C VAL A 143 -1.49 -13.21 5.26
N TRP A 144 -2.20 -12.72 4.26
CA TRP A 144 -2.10 -13.14 2.85
C TRP A 144 -1.11 -12.32 2.01
N PHE A 145 -0.70 -11.16 2.51
CA PHE A 145 0.06 -10.16 1.77
C PHE A 145 1.33 -10.73 1.14
N SER A 146 2.17 -11.39 1.95
CA SER A 146 3.46 -11.90 1.51
C SER A 146 3.31 -13.03 0.47
N GLU A 147 2.28 -13.86 0.59
CA GLU A 147 1.94 -14.89 -0.39
C GLU A 147 1.44 -14.27 -1.70
N ASN A 148 0.57 -13.26 -1.62
CA ASN A 148 -0.07 -12.68 -2.79
C ASN A 148 0.86 -11.75 -3.58
N ILE A 149 1.67 -10.92 -2.91
CA ILE A 149 2.70 -10.11 -3.59
C ILE A 149 3.75 -11.02 -4.24
N LYS A 150 4.10 -12.14 -3.60
CA LYS A 150 5.01 -13.12 -4.17
C LYS A 150 4.44 -13.75 -5.44
N LYS A 151 3.16 -14.14 -5.44
CA LYS A 151 2.48 -14.67 -6.64
C LYS A 151 2.46 -13.64 -7.77
N LEU A 152 2.15 -12.37 -7.48
CA LEU A 152 2.15 -11.29 -8.48
C LEU A 152 3.52 -11.10 -9.14
N LEU A 153 4.59 -11.07 -8.34
CA LEU A 153 5.97 -10.94 -8.84
C LEU A 153 6.42 -12.18 -9.61
N ALA A 154 6.13 -13.38 -9.09
CA ALA A 154 6.47 -14.63 -9.76
C ALA A 154 5.73 -14.78 -11.11
N ALA A 155 4.49 -14.30 -11.21
CA ALA A 155 3.74 -14.27 -12.47
C ALA A 155 4.35 -13.33 -13.53
N ARG A 156 5.29 -12.47 -13.16
CA ARG A 156 6.14 -11.68 -14.06
C ARG A 156 7.54 -12.25 -14.22
N GLY A 157 7.88 -13.38 -13.61
CA GLY A 157 9.19 -14.03 -13.74
C GLY A 157 10.26 -13.53 -12.76
N PHE A 158 9.89 -12.75 -11.73
CA PHE A 158 10.81 -12.40 -10.65
C PHE A 158 11.00 -13.57 -9.67
N GLU A 159 12.21 -13.73 -9.14
CA GLU A 159 12.54 -14.69 -8.08
C GLU A 159 12.46 -13.99 -6.72
N VAL A 160 11.42 -14.26 -5.93
CA VAL A 160 11.28 -13.64 -4.61
C VAL A 160 12.13 -14.39 -3.57
N ILE A 161 13.20 -13.73 -3.13
CA ILE A 161 14.22 -14.30 -2.21
C ILE A 161 13.99 -13.96 -0.74
N GLY A 162 13.01 -13.12 -0.41
CA GLY A 162 12.74 -12.75 0.98
C GLY A 162 11.55 -11.81 1.17
N HIS A 163 11.08 -11.73 2.42
CA HIS A 163 10.02 -10.83 2.86
C HIS A 163 10.32 -10.27 4.25
N THR A 164 10.00 -9.00 4.47
CA THR A 164 10.00 -8.38 5.80
C THR A 164 8.83 -7.43 5.96
N ASP A 165 8.29 -7.30 7.16
CA ASP A 165 7.20 -6.40 7.42
C ASP A 165 7.29 -5.81 8.82
N SER A 166 6.51 -4.75 9.06
CA SER A 166 6.34 -4.26 10.43
C SER A 166 4.95 -3.75 10.70
N HIS A 167 4.51 -4.04 11.91
CA HIS A 167 3.31 -3.45 12.48
C HIS A 167 3.49 -1.93 12.66
N ILE A 168 2.62 -1.15 12.03
CA ILE A 168 2.49 0.31 12.12
C ILE A 168 1.00 0.65 12.18
N ILE A 169 0.60 1.42 13.20
CA ILE A 169 -0.80 1.84 13.35
C ILE A 169 -1.28 2.65 12.14
N HIS A 170 -2.52 2.42 11.74
CA HIS A 170 -3.19 3.16 10.67
C HIS A 170 -4.49 3.79 11.18
N SER A 171 -5.10 4.70 10.40
CA SER A 171 -6.29 5.46 10.82
C SER A 171 -7.57 4.61 10.96
N GLU A 172 -7.54 3.34 10.54
CA GLU A 172 -8.67 2.40 10.59
C GLU A 172 -9.06 1.93 12.01
N MET A 173 -8.13 1.93 12.96
CA MET A 173 -8.38 1.45 14.34
C MET A 173 -8.35 2.55 15.39
N VAL A 174 -8.12 3.79 14.97
CA VAL A 174 -8.30 4.95 15.84
C VAL A 174 -9.77 5.20 16.27
N PRO A 175 -10.82 4.60 15.66
CA PRO A 175 -12.19 4.76 16.16
C PRO A 175 -12.47 4.21 17.57
N PHE A 176 -11.70 3.21 18.00
CA PHE A 176 -11.86 2.60 19.33
C PHE A 176 -11.40 3.52 20.46
N PHE A 177 -10.71 4.62 20.14
CA PHE A 177 -10.21 5.55 21.15
C PHE A 177 -10.70 6.99 20.89
N PRO A 178 -11.22 7.68 21.90
CA PRO A 178 -11.56 9.10 21.80
C PRO A 178 -10.38 9.98 21.35
N LYS A 179 -10.67 11.09 20.64
CA LYS A 179 -9.65 12.05 20.16
C LYS A 179 -8.74 12.58 21.26
N PHE A 180 -9.28 12.80 22.46
CA PHE A 180 -8.51 13.31 23.59
C PHE A 180 -7.49 12.28 24.11
N LEU A 181 -7.75 10.98 23.92
CA LEU A 181 -6.83 9.89 24.30
C LEU A 181 -5.74 9.68 23.26
N VAL A 182 -6.08 9.64 21.97
CA VAL A 182 -5.12 9.42 20.86
C VAL A 182 -4.73 10.73 20.19
N GLY A 183 -4.37 11.70 21.03
CA GLY A 183 -3.80 12.96 20.61
C GLY A 183 -2.38 12.81 20.06
N GLU A 184 -1.82 13.92 19.59
CA GLU A 184 -0.48 13.94 18.98
C GLU A 184 0.62 13.41 19.91
N GLY A 185 0.55 13.71 21.21
CA GLY A 185 1.53 13.25 22.19
C GLY A 185 1.60 11.73 22.31
N LEU A 186 0.46 11.04 22.34
CA LEU A 186 0.42 9.58 22.40
C LEU A 186 0.94 8.97 21.09
N GLN A 187 0.58 9.54 19.94
CA GLN A 187 1.09 9.08 18.65
C GLN A 187 2.62 9.26 18.55
N LYS A 188 3.19 10.38 19.03
CA LYS A 188 4.64 10.59 19.12
C LYS A 188 5.32 9.57 20.04
N ARG A 189 4.72 9.27 21.21
CA ARG A 189 5.24 8.25 22.14
C ARG A 189 5.22 6.86 21.50
N TYR A 190 4.15 6.51 20.80
CA TYR A 190 4.04 5.28 20.03
C TYR A 190 5.15 5.20 18.96
N LEU A 191 5.36 6.26 18.18
CA LEU A 191 6.42 6.28 17.17
C LEU A 191 7.81 6.16 17.79
N ARG A 192 8.10 6.87 18.89
CA ARG A 192 9.37 6.74 19.61
C ARG A 192 9.66 5.29 20.02
N TYR A 193 8.63 4.55 20.43
CA TYR A 193 8.73 3.13 20.76
C TYR A 193 8.88 2.23 19.52
N ARG A 194 8.18 2.54 18.42
CA ARG A 194 8.17 1.71 17.21
C ARG A 194 9.39 1.89 16.32
N ARG A 195 9.90 3.11 16.15
CA ARG A 195 11.03 3.42 15.24
C ARG A 195 12.23 2.47 15.45
N PRO A 196 12.73 2.22 16.68
CA PRO A 196 13.83 1.28 16.91
C PRO A 196 13.47 -0.17 16.59
N LYS A 197 12.21 -0.58 16.80
CA LYS A 197 11.74 -1.94 16.49
C LYS A 197 11.67 -2.19 14.98
N ILE A 198 11.24 -1.18 14.22
CA ILE A 198 11.23 -1.20 12.75
C ILE A 198 12.66 -1.36 12.25
N ALA A 199 13.58 -0.50 12.71
CA ALA A 199 15.00 -0.57 12.33
C ALA A 199 15.62 -1.94 12.60
N ARG A 200 15.47 -2.48 13.83
CA ARG A 200 15.96 -3.84 14.16
C ARG A 200 15.31 -4.96 13.35
N GLY A 201 14.04 -4.81 12.97
CA GLY A 201 13.36 -5.75 12.09
C GLY A 201 13.99 -5.77 10.70
N ILE A 202 14.25 -4.59 10.15
CA ILE A 202 14.92 -4.42 8.86
C ILE A 202 16.37 -4.93 8.92
N GLU A 203 17.12 -4.63 9.98
CA GLU A 203 18.50 -5.12 10.14
C GLU A 203 18.56 -6.65 10.09
N ARG A 204 17.76 -7.33 10.93
CA ARG A 204 17.70 -8.80 10.94
C ARG A 204 17.35 -9.39 9.58
N PHE A 205 16.48 -8.71 8.83
CA PHE A 205 16.11 -9.14 7.49
C PHE A 205 17.27 -8.98 6.50
N LEU A 206 17.93 -7.82 6.49
CA LEU A 206 19.09 -7.58 5.64
C LEU A 206 20.22 -8.59 5.94
N ASP A 207 20.46 -8.86 7.23
CA ASP A 207 21.44 -9.87 7.66
C ASP A 207 21.05 -11.27 7.17
N SER A 208 19.76 -11.62 7.20
CA SER A 208 19.26 -12.91 6.67
C SER A 208 19.40 -13.10 5.16
N LEU A 209 19.53 -11.99 4.41
CA LEU A 209 19.84 -12.01 2.98
C LEU A 209 21.35 -11.93 2.69
N ASN A 210 22.19 -11.94 3.72
CA ASN A 210 23.63 -11.68 3.62
C ASN A 210 23.95 -10.31 2.99
N ILE A 211 23.07 -9.32 3.18
CA ILE A 211 23.34 -7.92 2.80
C ILE A 211 24.15 -7.33 3.95
N VAL A 212 25.46 -7.55 3.90
CA VAL A 212 26.46 -7.09 4.87
C VAL A 212 27.57 -6.30 4.18
N LYS A 213 28.42 -5.62 4.95
CA LYS A 213 29.52 -4.83 4.38
C LYS A 213 30.44 -5.70 3.52
N GLY A 214 30.63 -5.29 2.26
CA GLY A 214 31.47 -6.01 1.30
C GLY A 214 30.76 -7.15 0.55
N ALA A 215 29.48 -7.41 0.82
CA ALA A 215 28.73 -8.43 0.08
C ALA A 215 28.58 -8.07 -1.41
N ALA A 216 28.81 -9.07 -2.25
CA ALA A 216 28.54 -9.03 -3.68
C ALA A 216 27.16 -9.64 -4.00
N ALA A 217 26.64 -9.39 -5.20
CA ALA A 217 25.28 -9.77 -5.61
C ALA A 217 25.08 -11.29 -5.67
N ASP A 218 26.12 -12.03 -6.02
CA ASP A 218 26.17 -13.49 -6.02
C ASP A 218 26.17 -14.09 -4.60
N GLY A 219 26.63 -13.33 -3.61
CA GLY A 219 26.62 -13.70 -2.19
C GLY A 219 25.27 -13.58 -1.49
N ILE A 220 24.21 -13.13 -2.18
CA ILE A 220 22.86 -13.01 -1.61
C ILE A 220 22.28 -14.41 -1.38
N THR A 221 21.89 -14.68 -0.13
CA THR A 221 21.22 -15.93 0.24
C THR A 221 19.70 -15.73 0.30
N PRO A 222 18.90 -16.64 -0.27
CA PRO A 222 17.45 -16.61 -0.05
C PRO A 222 17.13 -16.73 1.44
N ALA A 223 16.34 -15.81 1.96
CA ALA A 223 15.74 -15.97 3.27
C ALA A 223 14.62 -17.02 3.16
N ALA A 224 14.54 -17.93 4.13
CA ALA A 224 13.45 -18.89 4.18
C ALA A 224 12.10 -18.14 4.18
N PHE A 225 11.33 -18.28 3.10
CA PHE A 225 9.96 -17.80 3.07
C PHE A 225 9.16 -18.57 4.13
N ARG A 226 8.69 -17.86 5.15
CA ARG A 226 7.83 -18.44 6.17
C ARG A 226 6.41 -17.92 5.94
N PRO A 227 5.45 -18.79 5.59
CA PRO A 227 4.06 -18.38 5.58
C PRO A 227 3.67 -17.92 6.98
N ALA A 228 2.62 -17.10 7.07
CA ALA A 228 2.04 -16.76 8.36
C ALA A 228 1.68 -18.05 9.12
N PRO A 229 1.89 -18.11 10.46
CA PRO A 229 1.50 -19.24 11.28
C PRO A 229 0.05 -19.68 11.00
N LEU A 230 -0.24 -20.98 11.09
CA LEU A 230 -1.57 -21.51 10.80
C LEU A 230 -2.67 -20.84 11.63
N ILE A 231 -2.37 -20.50 12.88
CA ILE A 231 -3.30 -19.77 13.75
C ILE A 231 -3.56 -18.35 13.23
N ASP A 232 -2.54 -17.64 12.78
CA ASP A 232 -2.68 -16.30 12.18
C ASP A 232 -3.44 -16.36 10.86
N ARG A 233 -3.30 -17.43 10.08
CA ARG A 233 -4.10 -17.67 8.86
C ARG A 233 -5.56 -17.95 9.19
N THR A 234 -5.82 -18.69 10.26
CA THR A 234 -7.18 -19.06 10.68
C THR A 234 -7.90 -17.87 11.31
N VAL A 235 -7.24 -17.18 12.25
CA VAL A 235 -7.72 -15.94 12.87
C VAL A 235 -7.83 -14.86 11.81
N GLY A 236 -6.81 -14.69 10.97
CA GLY A 236 -6.82 -13.76 9.84
C GLY A 236 -7.99 -14.02 8.89
N GLY A 237 -8.26 -15.28 8.53
CA GLY A 237 -9.43 -15.64 7.71
C GLY A 237 -10.78 -15.37 8.41
N LEU A 238 -10.86 -15.50 9.73
CA LEU A 238 -12.06 -15.16 10.50
C LEU A 238 -12.25 -13.64 10.61
N VAL A 239 -11.17 -12.90 10.90
CA VAL A 239 -11.12 -11.44 10.93
C VAL A 239 -11.45 -10.90 9.55
N GLU A 240 -10.92 -11.48 8.49
CA GLU A 240 -11.23 -11.15 7.09
C GLU A 240 -12.73 -11.31 6.81
N LYS A 241 -13.31 -12.46 7.15
CA LYS A 241 -14.76 -12.68 6.99
C LYS A 241 -15.60 -11.70 7.81
N GLY A 242 -15.19 -11.39 9.05
CA GLY A 242 -15.87 -10.43 9.92
C GLY A 242 -15.74 -8.99 9.41
N LEU A 243 -14.56 -8.60 8.95
CA LEU A 243 -14.28 -7.30 8.37
C LEU A 243 -15.08 -7.11 7.08
N TYR A 244 -15.11 -8.11 6.19
CA TYR A 244 -15.98 -8.08 5.00
C TYR A 244 -17.47 -8.08 5.35
N ALA A 245 -17.90 -8.77 6.42
CA ALA A 245 -19.28 -8.71 6.89
C ALA A 245 -19.65 -7.30 7.39
N THR A 246 -18.74 -6.60 8.08
CA THR A 246 -18.96 -5.21 8.53
C THR A 246 -18.87 -4.18 7.39
N MET A 247 -18.22 -4.51 6.27
CA MET A 247 -18.26 -3.68 5.05
C MET A 247 -19.69 -3.44 4.56
N ARG A 248 -20.64 -4.35 4.85
CA ARG A 248 -22.08 -4.21 4.52
C ARG A 248 -22.73 -2.96 5.13
N TYR A 249 -22.20 -2.45 6.24
CA TYR A 249 -22.82 -1.36 7.00
C TYR A 249 -21.91 -0.15 7.22
N TYR A 250 -20.58 -0.32 7.17
CA TYR A 250 -19.66 0.66 7.78
C TYR A 250 -18.38 0.96 7.01
N LEU A 251 -18.13 0.47 5.79
CA LEU A 251 -16.89 0.79 5.06
C LEU A 251 -17.19 1.44 3.71
N GLY A 252 -17.79 2.62 3.77
CA GLY A 252 -18.03 3.50 2.64
C GLY A 252 -17.56 4.91 2.96
N SER A 253 -16.80 5.54 2.07
CA SER A 253 -16.40 6.94 2.24
C SER A 253 -17.65 7.83 2.24
N ARG A 254 -18.12 8.20 3.42
CA ARG A 254 -19.19 9.15 3.69
C ARG A 254 -18.61 10.55 3.89
N VAL A 255 -19.40 11.55 3.52
CA VAL A 255 -19.07 12.96 3.67
C VAL A 255 -19.93 13.58 4.77
N LEU A 256 -19.28 14.11 5.80
CA LEU A 256 -19.90 14.95 6.83
C LEU A 256 -20.19 16.33 6.23
N LYS A 257 -21.44 16.56 5.81
CA LYS A 257 -21.83 17.74 5.02
C LYS A 257 -21.64 19.06 5.78
N ASP A 258 -21.79 19.03 7.10
CA ASP A 258 -21.58 20.14 8.04
C ASP A 258 -20.10 20.57 8.13
N LYS A 259 -19.17 19.69 7.76
CA LYS A 259 -17.72 19.96 7.80
C LYS A 259 -17.08 20.14 6.43
N CYS A 260 -17.69 19.60 5.39
CA CYS A 260 -17.05 19.58 4.08
C CYS A 260 -17.05 20.99 3.47
N THR A 261 -15.86 21.48 3.14
CA THR A 261 -15.67 22.76 2.44
C THR A 261 -15.75 22.64 0.92
N LYS A 262 -16.06 21.44 0.40
CA LYS A 262 -16.15 21.14 -1.05
C LYS A 262 -14.85 21.42 -1.83
N CYS A 263 -13.70 21.44 -1.15
CA CYS A 263 -12.41 21.79 -1.77
C CYS A 263 -11.87 20.77 -2.80
N GLY A 264 -12.45 19.58 -2.90
CA GLY A 264 -12.06 18.58 -3.91
C GLY A 264 -10.75 17.83 -3.68
N LEU A 265 -9.98 18.13 -2.62
CA LEU A 265 -8.68 17.49 -2.36
C LEU A 265 -8.75 15.95 -2.28
N CYS A 266 -9.85 15.41 -1.77
CA CYS A 266 -10.08 13.95 -1.72
C CYS A 266 -10.23 13.31 -3.11
N ALA A 267 -10.88 14.00 -4.06
CA ALA A 267 -10.98 13.58 -5.45
C ALA A 267 -9.63 13.71 -6.16
N GLU A 268 -8.97 14.85 -5.98
CA GLU A 268 -7.69 15.15 -6.59
C GLU A 268 -6.62 14.12 -6.21
N LYS A 269 -6.48 13.80 -4.92
CA LYS A 269 -5.43 12.90 -4.43
C LYS A 269 -5.84 11.42 -4.39
N CYS A 270 -7.01 11.04 -4.91
CA CYS A 270 -7.40 9.63 -4.97
C CYS A 270 -6.53 8.88 -5.99
N PRO A 271 -5.73 7.86 -5.58
CA PRO A 271 -4.83 7.16 -6.51
C PRO A 271 -5.55 6.40 -7.62
N MET A 272 -6.79 5.96 -7.37
CA MET A 272 -7.63 5.23 -8.33
C MET A 272 -8.63 6.14 -9.06
N LYS A 273 -8.69 7.44 -8.71
CA LYS A 273 -9.66 8.41 -9.24
C LYS A 273 -11.13 7.99 -9.13
N LEU A 274 -11.48 7.29 -8.05
CA LEU A 274 -12.85 6.82 -7.75
C LEU A 274 -13.70 7.78 -6.89
N ILE A 275 -13.29 9.05 -6.81
CA ILE A 275 -14.04 10.10 -6.14
C ILE A 275 -14.18 11.25 -7.14
N ALA A 276 -15.42 11.62 -7.44
CA ALA A 276 -15.77 12.76 -8.30
C ALA A 276 -16.39 13.89 -7.47
N MET A 277 -16.42 15.11 -7.99
CA MET A 277 -17.18 16.21 -7.41
C MET A 277 -18.57 16.24 -8.07
N ASP A 278 -19.62 16.12 -7.28
CA ASP A 278 -21.00 16.15 -7.78
C ASP A 278 -21.32 17.55 -8.34
N PRO A 279 -21.67 17.69 -9.63
CA PRO A 279 -21.94 19.00 -10.23
C PRO A 279 -23.21 19.67 -9.67
N SER A 280 -24.15 18.90 -9.11
CA SER A 280 -25.42 19.44 -8.61
C SER A 280 -25.28 20.15 -7.27
N ASN A 281 -24.36 19.69 -6.42
CA ASN A 281 -24.25 20.16 -5.04
C ASN A 281 -22.81 20.42 -4.57
N GLY A 282 -21.81 20.08 -5.37
CA GLY A 282 -20.39 20.28 -5.11
C GLY A 282 -19.79 19.36 -4.06
N TYR A 283 -20.50 18.36 -3.54
CA TYR A 283 -19.93 17.41 -2.59
C TYR A 283 -19.16 16.29 -3.31
N PRO A 284 -18.09 15.74 -2.71
CA PRO A 284 -17.42 14.59 -3.27
C PRO A 284 -18.31 13.35 -3.19
N ILE A 285 -18.43 12.63 -4.30
CA ILE A 285 -19.17 11.38 -4.42
C ILE A 285 -18.21 10.25 -4.83
N ARG A 286 -18.32 9.11 -4.14
CA ARG A 286 -17.57 7.92 -4.49
C ARG A 286 -18.26 7.22 -5.65
N THR A 287 -17.53 6.95 -6.74
CA THR A 287 -18.08 6.33 -7.95
C THR A 287 -18.07 4.80 -7.90
N SER A 288 -17.16 4.20 -7.12
CA SER A 288 -17.09 2.74 -6.92
C SER A 288 -16.38 2.34 -5.61
N HIS A 289 -16.32 1.05 -5.29
CA HIS A 289 -15.48 0.54 -4.21
C HIS A 289 -14.00 0.76 -4.53
N CYS A 290 -13.19 1.13 -3.52
CA CYS A 290 -11.77 1.44 -3.72
C CYS A 290 -10.90 0.54 -2.85
N MET A 291 -9.58 0.67 -2.95
CA MET A 291 -8.62 -0.11 -2.15
C MET A 291 -8.52 0.30 -0.67
N TYR A 292 -9.41 1.18 -0.18
CA TYR A 292 -9.47 1.64 1.21
C TYR A 292 -8.14 2.16 1.81
N CYS A 293 -7.30 2.81 1.00
CA CYS A 293 -6.02 3.38 1.49
C CYS A 293 -6.13 4.50 2.53
N LEU A 294 -7.35 4.99 2.80
CA LEU A 294 -7.68 6.09 3.72
C LEU A 294 -6.92 7.41 3.48
N ARG A 295 -6.28 7.58 2.31
CA ARG A 295 -5.63 8.84 1.93
C ARG A 295 -6.61 10.01 1.97
N CYS A 296 -7.80 9.86 1.38
CA CYS A 296 -8.85 10.89 1.38
C CYS A 296 -9.26 11.31 2.80
N LEU A 297 -9.30 10.36 3.73
CA LEU A 297 -9.54 10.63 5.14
C LEU A 297 -8.38 11.47 5.71
N ASN A 298 -7.14 11.00 5.60
CA ASN A 298 -6.00 11.64 6.26
C ASN A 298 -5.62 13.03 5.69
N ILE A 299 -5.92 13.31 4.42
CA ILE A 299 -5.61 14.61 3.80
C ILE A 299 -6.70 15.66 4.01
N CYS A 300 -7.93 15.26 4.35
CA CYS A 300 -9.05 16.18 4.44
C CYS A 300 -8.85 17.18 5.60
N PRO A 301 -8.65 18.48 5.34
CA PRO A 301 -8.31 19.45 6.38
C PRO A 301 -9.45 19.70 7.36
N SER A 302 -10.70 19.64 6.88
CA SER A 302 -11.89 19.80 7.73
C SER A 302 -12.40 18.48 8.34
N GLU A 303 -11.65 17.39 8.15
CA GLU A 303 -12.01 16.06 8.64
C GLU A 303 -13.41 15.57 8.22
N ALA A 304 -13.89 16.02 7.06
CA ALA A 304 -15.23 15.72 6.56
C ALA A 304 -15.39 14.31 5.96
N ILE A 305 -14.30 13.63 5.62
CA ILE A 305 -14.33 12.27 5.08
C ILE A 305 -14.33 11.24 6.21
N SER A 306 -15.28 10.32 6.22
CA SER A 306 -15.40 9.21 7.18
C SER A 306 -15.66 7.91 6.43
N TYR A 307 -15.11 6.78 6.89
CA TYR A 307 -15.44 5.48 6.28
C TYR A 307 -16.61 4.77 6.99
N ALA A 308 -16.90 5.12 8.24
CA ALA A 308 -17.93 4.53 9.10
C ALA A 308 -18.50 5.58 10.06
N PRO A 309 -19.80 5.56 10.42
CA PRO A 309 -20.31 6.29 11.58
C PRO A 309 -19.44 6.19 12.85
N LEU A 310 -18.91 5.01 13.16
CA LEU A 310 -18.03 4.80 14.32
C LEU A 310 -16.71 5.57 14.24
N ALA A 311 -16.24 5.91 13.03
CA ALA A 311 -15.02 6.66 12.78
C ALA A 311 -15.22 8.18 12.86
N ASP A 312 -16.45 8.66 13.04
CA ASP A 312 -16.76 10.07 13.13
C ASP A 312 -16.15 10.72 14.35
N ASN A 313 -15.53 11.88 14.16
CA ASN A 313 -14.88 12.63 15.24
C ASN A 313 -13.84 11.82 16.02
N LYS A 314 -13.25 10.79 15.40
CA LYS A 314 -12.16 10.00 15.99
C LYS A 314 -10.81 10.54 15.57
N ALA A 315 -9.77 10.20 16.32
CA ALA A 315 -8.43 10.62 15.98
C ALA A 315 -8.00 9.97 14.65
N ARG A 316 -6.96 10.53 14.04
CA ARG A 316 -6.39 10.05 12.78
C ARG A 316 -4.91 9.90 12.99
N PHE A 317 -4.32 8.87 12.39
CA PHE A 317 -2.88 8.72 12.43
C PHE A 317 -2.26 9.80 11.54
N LYS A 318 -1.48 10.72 12.12
CA LYS A 318 -0.92 11.86 11.39
C LYS A 318 0.25 11.49 10.46
N GLY A 319 0.77 10.26 10.56
CA GLY A 319 1.91 9.79 9.77
C GLY A 319 3.26 10.17 10.38
N PHE A 320 4.33 9.54 9.90
CA PHE A 320 5.70 9.75 10.41
C PHE A 320 6.23 11.16 10.15
N ASP A 321 5.89 11.74 9.00
CA ASP A 321 6.41 13.05 8.57
C ASP A 321 5.89 14.21 9.45
N LYS A 322 4.67 14.07 10.01
CA LYS A 322 4.04 15.09 10.86
C LYS A 322 4.31 14.89 12.35
N LEU A 323 4.84 13.73 12.73
CA LEU A 323 5.01 13.31 14.12
C LEU A 323 6.49 13.11 14.46
N VAL A 324 7.29 14.18 14.27
CA VAL A 324 8.72 14.18 14.62
C VAL A 324 8.88 13.97 16.13
#